data_AF-A0YZH0-F1
#
_entry.id   AF-A0YZH0-F1
#
_cell.length_a   1.000
_cell.length_b   1.000
_cell.length_c   1.000
_cell.angle_alpha   90.00
_cell.angle_beta   90.00
_cell.angle_gamma   90.00
#
_symmetry.space_group_name_H-M   'P 1'
#
loop_
_entity.id
_entity.type
_entity.pdbx_description
1 polymer ?
#
loop_
_entity_poly.entity_id
_entity_poly.type
_entity_poly.pdbx_seq_one_letter_code
_entity_poly.pdbx_strand_id
1 'polypeptide(L)'
;MNFDIFDEQYYLQQYPYLQPAIEQGIIQSGLDHFQRFGLQLGLTGVSRYYDEAYYLENNPDVAEAFNDRRFPSGLSHFIVFGYEEGRNNTTSDYDETFYLNNNSYLISQIETGTYKSGFSHFIKVGRQQGLQATSFTNPEYLQRNPDIVDAINNGVLPTGQTHYREYGQFEGRSTMFTGTPSSDVIATYGEGEKTIYGVSVDYPSIGSGNIDSNNDGEISAEEYSQWVNRAIASNSWPVVAYSGGSDEFDTLIGSEGKDIFVFGDTLISRRGFFRGVQTFYKGEGEALIQGFNQADGDQITIVINPTETYSILPSGDDLVLAVEGDTIAILEGGADLTLTATNVFESPVFSYQGFTFV
;
A
#
# COMPACT_ATOMS: atom_id res chain seq x y z
N MET A 1 -0.47 -23.93 -17.22
CA MET A 1 0.36 -23.69 -16.03
C MET A 1 1.07 -22.37 -16.25
N ASN A 2 0.88 -21.43 -15.34
CA ASN A 2 1.50 -20.12 -15.36
C ASN A 2 2.44 -20.01 -14.15
N PHE A 3 3.69 -19.60 -14.38
CA PHE A 3 4.71 -19.47 -13.33
C PHE A 3 5.13 -18.00 -13.10
N ASP A 4 4.37 -17.02 -13.59
CA ASP A 4 4.74 -15.59 -13.51
C ASP A 4 4.79 -15.07 -12.06
N ILE A 5 4.14 -15.76 -11.13
CA ILE A 5 4.22 -15.43 -9.70
C ILE A 5 5.57 -15.80 -9.09
N PHE A 6 6.28 -16.76 -9.66
CA PHE A 6 7.55 -17.27 -9.14
C PHE A 6 8.59 -16.15 -9.03
N ASP A 7 9.31 -16.14 -7.91
CA ASP A 7 10.42 -15.24 -7.58
C ASP A 7 11.60 -16.17 -7.24
N GLU A 8 12.58 -16.23 -8.14
CA GLU A 8 13.70 -17.19 -8.06
C GLU A 8 14.51 -16.94 -6.80
N GLN A 9 14.80 -15.67 -6.50
CA GLN A 9 15.57 -15.32 -5.32
C GLN A 9 14.82 -15.71 -4.04
N TYR A 10 13.54 -15.35 -3.94
CA TYR A 10 12.72 -15.69 -2.78
C TYR A 10 12.63 -17.20 -2.58
N TYR A 11 12.43 -17.97 -3.66
CA TYR A 11 12.36 -19.42 -3.60
C TYR A 11 13.67 -20.04 -3.07
N LEU A 12 14.83 -19.60 -3.57
CA LEU A 12 16.13 -20.11 -3.11
C LEU A 12 16.43 -19.73 -1.65
N GLN A 13 15.84 -18.63 -1.15
CA GLN A 13 15.92 -18.26 0.26
C GLN A 13 15.06 -19.15 1.16
N GLN A 14 13.88 -19.56 0.69
CA GLN A 14 13.03 -20.53 1.40
C GLN A 14 13.64 -21.94 1.38
N TYR A 15 14.34 -22.30 0.31
CA TYR A 15 14.91 -23.64 0.11
C TYR A 15 16.44 -23.57 -0.13
N PRO A 16 17.23 -23.09 0.84
CA PRO A 16 18.67 -22.83 0.66
C PRO A 16 19.48 -24.11 0.40
N TYR A 17 18.94 -25.27 0.74
CA TYR A 17 19.54 -26.58 0.44
C TYR A 17 19.59 -26.90 -1.06
N LEU A 18 18.92 -26.12 -1.91
CA LEU A 18 18.97 -26.28 -3.37
C LEU A 18 20.24 -25.69 -3.99
N GLN A 19 20.89 -24.74 -3.33
CA GLN A 19 22.06 -24.04 -3.86
C GLN A 19 23.19 -25.01 -4.31
N PRO A 20 23.59 -26.02 -3.51
CA PRO A 20 24.61 -26.98 -3.95
C PRO A 20 24.19 -27.82 -5.16
N ALA A 21 22.89 -28.09 -5.34
CA ALA A 21 22.38 -28.86 -6.47
C ALA A 21 22.40 -28.05 -7.79
N ILE A 22 22.18 -26.73 -7.70
CA ILE A 22 22.35 -25.80 -8.82
C ILE A 22 23.83 -25.72 -9.21
N GLU A 23 24.72 -25.53 -8.24
CA GLU A 23 26.17 -25.44 -8.46
C GLU A 23 26.76 -26.72 -9.08
N GLN A 24 26.20 -27.88 -8.74
CA GLN A 24 26.59 -29.17 -9.31
C GLN A 24 25.89 -29.47 -10.65
N GLY A 25 24.99 -28.61 -11.13
CA GLY A 25 24.24 -28.79 -12.37
C GLY A 25 23.22 -29.93 -12.34
N ILE A 26 22.80 -30.37 -11.14
CA ILE A 26 21.76 -31.39 -10.96
C ILE A 26 20.37 -30.83 -11.31
N ILE A 27 20.16 -29.57 -10.96
CA ILE A 27 19.02 -28.73 -11.34
C ILE A 27 19.54 -27.45 -11.99
N GLN A 28 18.76 -26.84 -12.87
CA GLN A 28 19.19 -25.64 -13.61
C GLN A 28 18.94 -24.33 -12.85
N SER A 29 17.87 -24.30 -12.05
CA SER A 29 17.42 -23.15 -11.27
C SER A 29 16.45 -23.60 -10.17
N GLY A 30 16.06 -22.68 -9.28
CA GLY A 30 14.94 -22.83 -8.38
C GLY A 30 13.65 -23.12 -9.13
N LEU A 31 13.38 -22.42 -10.23
CA LEU A 31 12.22 -22.69 -11.09
C LEU A 31 12.24 -24.11 -11.68
N ASP A 32 13.39 -24.60 -12.16
CA ASP A 32 13.53 -25.98 -12.65
C ASP A 32 13.19 -27.00 -11.55
N HIS A 33 13.72 -26.77 -10.33
CA HIS A 33 13.38 -27.61 -9.18
C HIS A 33 11.88 -27.54 -8.83
N PHE A 34 11.30 -26.34 -8.82
CA PHE A 34 9.89 -26.16 -8.47
C PHE A 34 8.96 -26.84 -9.48
N GLN A 35 9.23 -26.67 -10.78
CA GLN A 35 8.46 -27.30 -11.85
C GLN A 35 8.54 -28.83 -11.82
N ARG A 36 9.73 -29.39 -11.57
CA ARG A 36 9.96 -30.84 -11.59
C ARG A 36 9.52 -31.54 -10.30
N PHE A 37 9.64 -30.86 -9.17
CA PHE A 37 9.45 -31.46 -7.84
C PHE A 37 8.55 -30.63 -6.94
N GLY A 38 8.83 -29.33 -6.80
CA GLY A 38 8.17 -28.47 -5.82
C GLY A 38 6.65 -28.43 -5.92
N LEU A 39 6.11 -28.35 -7.14
CA LEU A 39 4.66 -28.35 -7.39
C LEU A 39 3.99 -29.64 -6.87
N GLN A 40 4.60 -30.79 -7.12
CA GLN A 40 4.09 -32.09 -6.68
C GLN A 40 4.28 -32.32 -5.17
N LEU A 41 5.33 -31.72 -4.59
CA LEU A 41 5.61 -31.73 -3.16
C LEU A 41 4.73 -30.75 -2.37
N GLY A 42 3.91 -29.93 -3.04
CA GLY A 42 3.06 -28.93 -2.38
C GLY A 42 3.85 -27.78 -1.78
N LEU A 43 5.01 -27.43 -2.33
CA LEU A 43 5.79 -26.27 -1.89
C LEU A 43 5.08 -24.98 -2.29
N THR A 44 4.91 -24.05 -1.36
CA THR A 44 4.12 -22.82 -1.56
C THR A 44 4.93 -21.53 -1.48
N GLY A 45 6.10 -21.56 -0.82
CA GLY A 45 7.02 -20.41 -0.70
C GLY A 45 7.74 -20.07 -2.01
N VAL A 46 6.99 -19.65 -3.04
CA VAL A 46 7.51 -19.32 -4.38
C VAL A 46 7.63 -17.83 -4.64
N SER A 47 7.01 -17.00 -3.80
CA SER A 47 6.93 -15.56 -3.97
C SER A 47 6.54 -14.90 -2.67
N ARG A 48 7.02 -13.67 -2.45
CA ARG A 48 6.52 -12.79 -1.38
C ARG A 48 5.05 -12.41 -1.56
N TYR A 49 4.50 -12.56 -2.76
CA TYR A 49 3.11 -12.23 -3.10
C TYR A 49 2.21 -13.48 -3.21
N TYR A 50 2.56 -14.55 -2.50
CA TYR A 50 1.72 -15.72 -2.36
C TYR A 50 1.71 -16.22 -0.92
N ASP A 51 0.53 -16.28 -0.33
CA ASP A 51 0.23 -16.88 0.96
C ASP A 51 -0.83 -17.97 0.76
N GLU A 52 -0.44 -19.20 1.07
CA GLU A 52 -1.29 -20.39 0.93
C GLU A 52 -2.54 -20.31 1.83
N ALA A 53 -2.37 -19.88 3.08
CA ALA A 53 -3.48 -19.80 4.03
C ALA A 53 -4.47 -18.72 3.59
N TYR A 54 -3.97 -17.54 3.23
CA TYR A 54 -4.79 -16.45 2.70
C TYR A 54 -5.54 -16.85 1.43
N TYR A 55 -4.85 -17.52 0.49
CA TYR A 55 -5.47 -17.96 -0.76
C TYR A 55 -6.57 -18.98 -0.50
N LEU A 56 -6.36 -19.98 0.36
CA LEU A 56 -7.40 -20.97 0.66
C LEU A 56 -8.57 -20.37 1.44
N GLU A 57 -8.33 -19.45 2.37
CA GLU A 57 -9.37 -18.75 3.12
C GLU A 57 -10.29 -17.93 2.20
N ASN A 58 -9.70 -17.23 1.23
CA ASN A 58 -10.43 -16.38 0.29
C ASN A 58 -10.97 -17.12 -0.95
N ASN A 59 -10.69 -18.43 -1.07
CA ASN A 59 -11.15 -19.25 -2.19
C ASN A 59 -11.71 -20.59 -1.67
N PRO A 60 -12.94 -20.59 -1.08
CA PRO A 60 -13.49 -21.77 -0.41
C PRO A 60 -13.64 -23.00 -1.33
N ASP A 61 -13.87 -22.78 -2.62
CA ASP A 61 -13.94 -23.84 -3.63
C ASP A 61 -12.59 -24.54 -3.84
N VAL A 62 -11.50 -23.77 -3.75
CA VAL A 62 -10.13 -24.32 -3.80
C VAL A 62 -9.76 -25.01 -2.49
N ALA A 63 -10.18 -24.45 -1.35
CA ALA A 63 -10.01 -25.10 -0.05
C ALA A 63 -10.70 -26.46 0.00
N GLU A 64 -11.91 -26.58 -0.55
CA GLU A 64 -12.59 -27.87 -0.70
C GLU A 64 -11.78 -28.84 -1.59
N ALA A 65 -11.31 -28.38 -2.75
CA ALA A 65 -10.52 -29.20 -3.66
C ALA A 65 -9.17 -29.64 -3.05
N PHE A 66 -8.53 -28.80 -2.24
CA PHE A 66 -7.32 -29.12 -1.47
C PHE A 66 -7.61 -30.19 -0.40
N ASN A 67 -8.68 -30.02 0.39
CA ASN A 67 -9.09 -31.00 1.41
C ASN A 67 -9.44 -32.37 0.81
N ASP A 68 -10.03 -32.37 -0.39
CA ASP A 68 -10.30 -33.56 -1.20
C ASP A 68 -9.05 -34.17 -1.87
N ARG A 69 -7.86 -33.56 -1.68
CA ARG A 69 -6.58 -33.98 -2.26
C ARG A 69 -6.56 -33.97 -3.79
N ARG A 70 -7.38 -33.10 -4.41
CA ARG A 70 -7.37 -32.89 -5.87
C ARG A 70 -6.16 -32.06 -6.33
N PHE A 71 -5.61 -31.27 -5.41
CA PHE A 71 -4.44 -30.45 -5.60
C PHE A 71 -3.45 -30.66 -4.43
N PRO A 72 -2.13 -30.68 -4.69
CA PRO A 72 -1.12 -30.71 -3.63
C PRO A 72 -1.13 -29.47 -2.71
N SER A 73 -1.58 -28.32 -3.23
CA SER A 73 -1.70 -27.04 -2.53
C SER A 73 -2.64 -26.09 -3.28
N GLY A 74 -3.11 -25.04 -2.60
CA GLY A 74 -3.75 -23.87 -3.22
C GLY A 74 -2.87 -23.25 -4.29
N LEU A 75 -1.55 -23.16 -4.09
CA LEU A 75 -0.64 -22.63 -5.11
C LEU A 75 -0.71 -23.44 -6.40
N SER A 76 -0.78 -24.76 -6.28
CA SER A 76 -0.88 -25.63 -7.46
C SER A 76 -2.18 -25.39 -8.23
N HIS A 77 -3.29 -25.11 -7.53
CA HIS A 77 -4.52 -24.66 -8.18
C HIS A 77 -4.33 -23.32 -8.87
N PHE A 78 -3.72 -22.33 -8.20
CA PHE A 78 -3.48 -21.00 -8.77
C PHE A 78 -2.67 -21.07 -10.07
N ILE A 79 -1.56 -21.81 -10.08
CA ILE A 79 -0.68 -21.99 -11.23
C ILE A 79 -1.39 -22.69 -12.40
N VAL A 80 -2.25 -23.67 -12.12
CA VAL A 80 -2.91 -24.46 -13.17
C VAL A 80 -4.15 -23.75 -13.72
N PHE A 81 -4.94 -23.13 -12.84
CA PHE A 81 -6.26 -22.57 -13.13
C PHE A 81 -6.39 -21.12 -12.65
N GLY A 82 -6.11 -20.84 -11.38
CA GLY A 82 -6.46 -19.56 -10.75
C GLY A 82 -5.89 -18.31 -11.45
N TYR A 83 -4.69 -18.39 -12.02
CA TYR A 83 -4.11 -17.30 -12.82
C TYR A 83 -4.97 -16.99 -14.05
N GLU A 84 -5.39 -18.02 -14.81
CA GLU A 84 -6.21 -17.86 -16.01
C GLU A 84 -7.66 -17.46 -15.69
N GLU A 85 -8.14 -17.82 -14.50
CA GLU A 85 -9.42 -17.38 -13.92
C GLU A 85 -9.39 -15.92 -13.45
N GLY A 86 -8.22 -15.28 -13.40
CA GLY A 86 -8.08 -13.90 -12.92
C GLY A 86 -8.13 -13.76 -11.40
N ARG A 87 -7.88 -14.84 -10.63
CA ARG A 87 -7.85 -14.75 -9.16
C ARG A 87 -6.71 -13.83 -8.71
N ASN A 88 -7.01 -13.00 -7.73
CA ASN A 88 -6.13 -11.93 -7.23
C ASN A 88 -5.94 -11.96 -5.70
N ASN A 89 -6.75 -12.75 -4.98
CA ASN A 89 -6.67 -12.91 -3.52
C ASN A 89 -5.57 -13.90 -3.11
N THR A 90 -4.32 -13.67 -3.54
CA THR A 90 -3.17 -14.56 -3.31
C THR A 90 -2.36 -14.20 -2.07
N THR A 91 -2.46 -12.96 -1.59
CA THR A 91 -1.80 -12.45 -0.39
C THR A 91 -2.58 -11.26 0.14
N SER A 92 -2.47 -10.98 1.44
CA SER A 92 -2.99 -9.75 2.05
C SER A 92 -2.16 -8.50 1.71
N ASP A 93 -1.03 -8.65 1.04
CA ASP A 93 -0.16 -7.56 0.59
C ASP A 93 -0.45 -7.14 -0.87
N TYR A 94 -1.65 -7.45 -1.36
CA TYR A 94 -2.18 -7.02 -2.64
C TYR A 94 -3.68 -6.74 -2.55
N ASP A 95 -4.11 -5.62 -3.11
CA ASP A 95 -5.50 -5.20 -3.21
C ASP A 95 -5.81 -4.86 -4.68
N GLU A 96 -6.66 -5.67 -5.32
CA GLU A 96 -7.04 -5.49 -6.71
C GLU A 96 -7.73 -4.14 -6.96
N THR A 97 -8.64 -3.73 -6.07
CA THR A 97 -9.42 -2.51 -6.22
C THR A 97 -8.50 -1.30 -6.14
N PHE A 98 -7.67 -1.23 -5.09
CA PHE A 98 -6.67 -0.19 -4.94
C PHE A 98 -5.73 -0.15 -6.16
N TYR A 99 -5.21 -1.31 -6.56
CA TYR A 99 -4.25 -1.40 -7.65
C TYR A 99 -4.81 -0.90 -8.98
N LEU A 100 -6.06 -1.25 -9.30
CA LEU A 100 -6.73 -0.81 -10.52
C LEU A 100 -7.14 0.66 -10.48
N ASN A 101 -7.60 1.18 -9.33
CA ASN A 101 -7.89 2.61 -9.17
C ASN A 101 -6.62 3.44 -9.39
N ASN A 102 -5.50 3.01 -8.80
CA ASN A 102 -4.22 3.69 -8.96
C ASN A 102 -3.59 3.50 -10.36
N ASN A 103 -4.03 2.49 -11.12
CA ASN A 103 -3.52 2.16 -12.47
C ASN A 103 -4.67 2.00 -13.47
N SER A 104 -5.58 2.97 -13.54
CA SER A 104 -6.83 2.88 -14.31
C SER A 104 -6.65 2.59 -15.80
N TYR A 105 -5.48 2.87 -16.38
CA TYR A 105 -5.13 2.49 -17.75
C TYR A 105 -5.19 0.97 -17.99
N LEU A 106 -5.03 0.15 -16.94
CA LEU A 106 -5.09 -1.32 -17.01
C LEU A 106 -6.49 -1.87 -17.27
N ILE A 107 -7.55 -1.11 -16.97
CA ILE A 107 -8.94 -1.55 -17.17
C ILE A 107 -9.14 -2.02 -18.63
N SER A 108 -8.73 -1.20 -19.59
CA SER A 108 -8.81 -1.54 -21.02
C SER A 108 -7.96 -2.76 -21.42
N GLN A 109 -6.84 -2.98 -20.73
CA GLN A 109 -5.94 -4.11 -21.00
C GLN A 109 -6.51 -5.42 -20.46
N ILE A 110 -7.26 -5.36 -19.35
CA ILE A 110 -7.98 -6.51 -18.79
C ILE A 110 -9.18 -6.85 -19.68
N GLU A 111 -9.97 -5.84 -20.08
CA GLU A 111 -11.11 -6.03 -20.98
C GLU A 111 -10.72 -6.66 -22.32
N THR A 112 -9.54 -6.29 -22.84
CA THR A 112 -8.99 -6.87 -24.09
C THR A 112 -8.30 -8.22 -23.88
N GLY A 113 -8.20 -8.71 -22.64
CA GLY A 113 -7.58 -9.99 -22.29
C GLY A 113 -6.05 -10.00 -22.33
N THR A 114 -5.41 -8.83 -22.36
CA THR A 114 -3.95 -8.70 -22.25
C THR A 114 -3.46 -9.17 -20.89
N TYR A 115 -4.20 -8.80 -19.84
CA TYR A 115 -4.03 -9.26 -18.47
C TYR A 115 -5.33 -9.93 -18.01
N LYS A 116 -5.24 -10.87 -17.07
CA LYS A 116 -6.40 -11.58 -16.51
C LYS A 116 -7.05 -10.82 -15.37
N SER A 117 -6.24 -10.02 -14.68
CA SER A 117 -6.57 -9.17 -13.55
C SER A 117 -5.47 -8.12 -13.38
N GLY A 118 -5.72 -7.12 -12.54
CA GLY A 118 -4.69 -6.24 -12.01
C GLY A 118 -3.54 -7.03 -11.38
N PHE A 119 -3.85 -8.09 -10.62
CA PHE A 119 -2.82 -8.93 -10.00
C PHE A 119 -1.90 -9.58 -11.04
N SER A 120 -2.45 -10.04 -12.17
CA SER A 120 -1.64 -10.61 -13.24
C SER A 120 -0.69 -9.59 -13.90
N HIS A 121 -1.09 -8.31 -13.97
CA HIS A 121 -0.19 -7.22 -14.36
C HIS A 121 0.85 -6.95 -13.26
N PHE A 122 0.42 -6.92 -12.00
CA PHE A 122 1.29 -6.65 -10.86
C PHE A 122 2.46 -7.64 -10.78
N ILE A 123 2.20 -8.94 -10.84
CA ILE A 123 3.27 -9.95 -10.74
C ILE A 123 4.20 -9.95 -11.95
N LYS A 124 3.71 -9.56 -13.14
CA LYS A 124 4.50 -9.50 -14.38
C LYS A 124 5.33 -8.23 -14.53
N VAL A 125 4.79 -7.11 -14.06
CA VAL A 125 5.29 -5.77 -14.40
C VAL A 125 5.30 -4.89 -13.16
N GLY A 126 4.17 -4.80 -12.45
CA GLY A 126 4.00 -3.82 -11.38
C GLY A 126 5.00 -3.95 -10.24
N ARG A 127 5.32 -5.17 -9.79
CA ARG A 127 6.29 -5.40 -8.72
C ARG A 127 7.71 -4.93 -9.11
N GLN A 128 8.09 -5.13 -10.37
CA GLN A 128 9.39 -4.69 -10.92
C GLN A 128 9.45 -3.17 -11.02
N GLN A 129 8.33 -2.54 -11.38
CA GLN A 129 8.22 -1.08 -11.46
C GLN A 129 8.04 -0.40 -10.09
N GLY A 130 7.94 -1.17 -9.00
CA GLY A 130 7.68 -0.64 -7.67
C GLY A 130 6.29 -0.01 -7.54
N LEU A 131 5.32 -0.45 -8.35
CA LEU A 131 3.94 0.01 -8.25
C LEU A 131 3.34 -0.44 -6.92
N GLN A 132 2.63 0.47 -6.27
CA GLN A 132 2.01 0.23 -4.99
C GLN A 132 0.84 -0.75 -5.13
N ALA A 133 0.80 -1.76 -4.26
CA ALA A 133 -0.14 -2.88 -4.33
C ALA A 133 -1.36 -2.73 -3.41
N THR A 134 -1.27 -1.89 -2.37
CA THR A 134 -2.29 -1.67 -1.35
C THR A 134 -2.24 -0.22 -0.88
N SER A 135 -3.23 0.25 -0.13
CA SER A 135 -3.21 1.57 0.49
C SER A 135 -2.04 1.76 1.49
N PHE A 136 -1.46 0.68 2.01
CA PHE A 136 -0.27 0.74 2.87
C PHE A 136 0.96 1.20 2.07
N THR A 137 1.59 2.28 2.52
CA THR A 137 2.73 2.88 1.81
C THR A 137 4.04 2.17 2.17
N ASN A 138 4.27 1.01 1.56
CA ASN A 138 5.47 0.20 1.82
C ASN A 138 6.81 0.95 1.61
N PRO A 139 7.00 1.79 0.57
CA PRO A 139 8.22 2.58 0.41
C PRO A 139 8.55 3.50 1.60
N GLU A 140 7.52 4.17 2.13
CA GLU A 140 7.59 5.05 3.29
C GLU A 140 7.98 4.24 4.52
N TYR A 141 7.26 3.15 4.77
CA TYR A 141 7.51 2.29 5.92
C TYR A 141 8.95 1.77 5.94
N LEU A 142 9.50 1.34 4.79
CA LEU A 142 10.89 0.89 4.69
C LEU A 142 11.92 2.01 4.87
N GLN A 143 11.58 3.24 4.47
CA GLN A 143 12.44 4.41 4.69
C GLN A 143 12.60 4.71 6.19
N ARG A 144 11.52 4.61 6.96
CA ARG A 144 11.52 4.78 8.42
C ARG A 144 12.13 3.59 9.16
N ASN A 145 12.07 2.41 8.56
CA ASN A 145 12.44 1.13 9.16
C ASN A 145 13.50 0.39 8.34
N PRO A 146 14.70 0.98 8.12
CA PRO A 146 15.73 0.36 7.30
C PRO A 146 16.29 -0.94 7.90
N ASP A 147 16.07 -1.17 9.20
CA ASP A 147 16.51 -2.36 9.94
C ASP A 147 15.87 -3.66 9.44
N ILE A 148 14.69 -3.59 8.82
CA ILE A 148 13.97 -4.79 8.34
C ILE A 148 14.34 -5.20 6.92
N VAL A 149 15.09 -4.37 6.19
CA VAL A 149 15.44 -4.60 4.78
C VAL A 149 16.23 -5.89 4.61
N ASP A 150 17.16 -6.17 5.51
CA ASP A 150 17.93 -7.42 5.49
C ASP A 150 17.04 -8.65 5.72
N ALA A 151 16.01 -8.55 6.58
CA ALA A 151 15.08 -9.64 6.79
C ALA A 151 14.21 -9.92 5.56
N ILE A 152 13.80 -8.87 4.83
CA ILE A 152 13.09 -9.01 3.55
C ILE A 152 14.01 -9.62 2.49
N ASN A 153 15.22 -9.07 2.36
CA ASN A 153 16.21 -9.55 1.39
C ASN A 153 16.67 -10.99 1.64
N ASN A 154 16.52 -11.51 2.85
CA ASN A 154 16.84 -12.90 3.17
C ASN A 154 15.59 -13.81 3.20
N GLY A 155 14.43 -13.32 2.77
CA GLY A 155 13.19 -14.10 2.67
C GLY A 155 12.57 -14.44 4.03
N VAL A 156 13.01 -13.81 5.12
CA VAL A 156 12.42 -13.99 6.45
C VAL A 156 11.07 -13.27 6.52
N LEU A 157 10.95 -12.13 5.84
CA LEU A 157 9.73 -11.32 5.75
C LEU A 157 9.35 -11.09 4.28
N PRO A 158 8.07 -11.22 3.90
CA PRO A 158 7.64 -10.94 2.52
C PRO A 158 7.80 -9.47 2.13
N THR A 159 7.27 -8.56 2.95
CA THR A 159 7.23 -7.12 2.70
C THR A 159 7.28 -6.33 4.01
N GLY A 160 7.44 -5.00 3.91
CA GLY A 160 7.26 -4.11 5.06
C GLY A 160 5.83 -4.06 5.59
N GLN A 161 4.83 -4.27 4.72
CA GLN A 161 3.43 -4.37 5.12
C GLN A 161 3.19 -5.60 6.02
N THR A 162 3.73 -6.76 5.62
CA THR A 162 3.69 -7.97 6.46
C THR A 162 4.40 -7.72 7.79
N HIS A 163 5.59 -7.10 7.78
CA HIS A 163 6.27 -6.76 9.02
C HIS A 163 5.42 -5.88 9.94
N TYR A 164 4.78 -4.83 9.41
CA TYR A 164 3.92 -3.96 10.22
C TYR A 164 2.75 -4.74 10.81
N ARG A 165 2.08 -5.57 9.99
CA ARG A 165 0.95 -6.41 10.41
C ARG A 165 1.32 -7.44 11.48
N GLU A 166 2.53 -7.98 11.46
CA GLU A 166 2.91 -9.04 12.42
C GLU A 166 3.67 -8.51 13.65
N TYR A 167 4.46 -7.45 13.48
CA TYR A 167 5.40 -6.97 14.51
C TYR A 167 5.31 -5.45 14.70
N GLY A 168 5.41 -4.68 13.61
CA GLY A 168 5.61 -3.22 13.68
C GLY A 168 4.52 -2.48 14.43
N GLN A 169 3.26 -2.90 14.31
CA GLN A 169 2.15 -2.34 15.09
C GLN A 169 2.35 -2.49 16.61
N PHE A 170 2.89 -3.63 17.06
CA PHE A 170 3.14 -3.92 18.48
C PHE A 170 4.47 -3.33 18.98
N GLU A 171 5.33 -2.92 18.05
CA GLU A 171 6.57 -2.20 18.34
C GLU A 171 6.34 -0.68 18.42
N GLY A 172 5.11 -0.21 18.20
CA GLY A 172 4.76 1.21 18.15
C GLY A 172 5.36 1.95 16.96
N ARG A 173 5.70 1.24 15.87
CA ARG A 173 6.19 1.87 14.64
C ARG A 173 5.06 2.64 13.97
N SER A 174 5.40 3.78 13.37
CA SER A 174 4.45 4.54 12.58
C SER A 174 4.39 4.06 11.13
N THR A 175 3.25 4.27 10.49
CA THR A 175 3.04 3.96 9.07
C THR A 175 2.14 4.99 8.39
N MET A 176 1.99 4.86 7.08
CA MET A 176 1.10 5.67 6.27
C MET A 176 0.20 4.81 5.38
N PHE A 177 -1.04 5.27 5.24
CA PHE A 177 -2.00 4.81 4.26
C PHE A 177 -2.34 5.95 3.30
N THR A 178 -2.48 5.62 2.01
CA THR A 178 -2.85 6.56 0.94
C THR A 178 -3.96 5.97 0.09
N GLY A 179 -4.80 6.83 -0.47
CA GLY A 179 -5.74 6.44 -1.52
C GLY A 179 -5.18 6.63 -2.91
N THR A 180 -6.08 6.82 -3.85
CA THR A 180 -5.88 6.83 -5.30
C THR A 180 -6.56 8.07 -5.91
N PRO A 181 -6.43 8.30 -7.23
CA PRO A 181 -7.20 9.34 -7.91
C PRO A 181 -8.69 8.99 -8.13
N SER A 182 -9.32 8.28 -7.18
CA SER A 182 -10.69 7.76 -7.27
C SER A 182 -11.26 7.61 -5.86
N SER A 183 -12.58 7.42 -5.75
CA SER A 183 -13.21 7.20 -4.44
C SER A 183 -12.78 5.88 -3.83
N ASP A 184 -12.25 5.94 -2.60
CA ASP A 184 -11.62 4.83 -1.91
C ASP A 184 -12.26 4.54 -0.56
N VAL A 185 -12.11 3.30 -0.10
CA VAL A 185 -12.36 2.90 1.29
C VAL A 185 -11.03 2.48 1.89
N ILE A 186 -10.49 3.30 2.78
CA ILE A 186 -9.21 3.07 3.43
C ILE A 186 -9.45 2.66 4.87
N ALA A 187 -9.37 1.35 5.13
CA ALA A 187 -9.38 0.81 6.47
C ALA A 187 -7.95 0.64 6.99
N THR A 188 -7.56 1.41 8.01
CA THR A 188 -6.30 1.19 8.70
C THR A 188 -6.38 0.00 9.64
N TYR A 189 -5.22 -0.47 10.10
CA TYR A 189 -5.14 -1.55 11.06
C TYR A 189 -3.93 -1.37 11.98
N GLY A 190 -4.06 -1.90 13.19
CA GLY A 190 -3.01 -1.99 14.20
C GLY A 190 -2.82 -0.75 15.07
N GLU A 191 -2.12 -0.93 16.19
CA GLU A 191 -2.04 0.02 17.31
C GLU A 191 -0.98 1.15 17.14
N GLY A 192 -0.16 1.11 16.09
CA GLY A 192 0.89 2.10 15.85
C GLY A 192 0.34 3.51 15.54
N GLU A 193 1.19 4.50 15.29
CA GLU A 193 0.72 5.79 14.73
C GLU A 193 0.50 5.65 13.22
N LYS A 194 -0.67 6.03 12.71
CA LYS A 194 -1.02 5.91 11.28
C LYS A 194 -1.34 7.28 10.71
N THR A 195 -0.69 7.65 9.61
CA THR A 195 -1.08 8.82 8.82
C THR A 195 -1.95 8.37 7.65
N ILE A 196 -3.10 9.01 7.44
CA ILE A 196 -4.11 8.59 6.47
C ILE A 196 -4.38 9.73 5.50
N TYR A 197 -4.12 9.48 4.23
CA TYR A 197 -4.51 10.32 3.10
C TYR A 197 -5.58 9.58 2.29
N GLY A 198 -6.74 10.20 2.07
CA GLY A 198 -7.73 9.63 1.14
C GLY A 198 -7.39 9.87 -0.32
N VAL A 199 -6.62 10.92 -0.62
CA VAL A 199 -6.11 11.22 -1.96
C VAL A 199 -4.84 10.44 -2.28
N SER A 200 -4.49 10.36 -3.56
CA SER A 200 -3.22 9.81 -4.01
C SER A 200 -2.01 10.66 -3.59
N VAL A 201 -1.02 9.99 -3.01
CA VAL A 201 0.24 10.60 -2.59
C VAL A 201 1.41 9.85 -3.19
N ASP A 202 2.25 10.56 -3.95
CA ASP A 202 3.48 10.03 -4.51
C ASP A 202 4.63 10.15 -3.53
N TYR A 203 5.60 9.25 -3.71
CA TYR A 203 6.93 9.37 -3.13
C TYR A 203 7.94 9.62 -4.25
N PRO A 204 8.26 10.88 -4.61
CA PRO A 204 8.94 11.22 -5.86
C PRO A 204 10.32 10.59 -6.07
N SER A 205 10.98 10.16 -4.98
CA SER A 205 12.28 9.50 -5.01
C SER A 205 12.21 7.97 -5.04
N ILE A 206 11.03 7.39 -4.83
CA ILE A 206 10.83 5.95 -4.63
C ILE A 206 9.76 5.36 -5.57
N GLY A 207 8.75 6.15 -5.95
CA GLY A 207 7.50 5.70 -6.58
C GLY A 207 7.48 5.58 -8.10
N SER A 208 8.63 5.62 -8.78
CA SER A 208 8.69 5.31 -10.23
C SER A 208 10.07 4.84 -10.69
N GLY A 209 10.88 4.35 -9.75
CA GLY A 209 12.15 3.73 -10.08
C GLY A 209 11.89 2.26 -10.36
N ASN A 210 12.09 1.83 -11.60
CA ASN A 210 12.26 0.42 -11.93
C ASN A 210 13.21 -0.21 -10.89
N ILE A 211 12.68 -1.08 -10.03
CA ILE A 211 13.42 -1.76 -8.98
C ILE A 211 14.35 -2.77 -9.64
N ASP A 212 13.82 -3.51 -10.61
CA ASP A 212 14.57 -4.33 -11.56
C ASP A 212 15.38 -3.42 -12.48
N SER A 213 16.59 -3.06 -12.04
CA SER A 213 17.42 -2.05 -12.69
C SER A 213 18.03 -2.58 -14.00
N ASN A 214 18.17 -3.90 -14.13
CA ASN A 214 18.78 -4.57 -15.26
C ASN A 214 17.74 -5.13 -16.27
N ASN A 215 16.44 -5.10 -15.92
CA ASN A 215 15.32 -5.66 -16.67
C ASN A 215 15.46 -7.16 -16.97
N ASP A 216 15.98 -7.93 -16.03
CA ASP A 216 16.10 -9.39 -16.16
C ASP A 216 14.85 -10.15 -15.69
N GLY A 217 13.89 -9.45 -15.10
CA GLY A 217 12.61 -9.97 -14.65
C GLY A 217 12.59 -10.33 -13.16
N GLU A 218 13.74 -10.33 -12.49
CA GLU A 218 13.89 -10.61 -11.07
C GLU A 218 14.31 -9.35 -10.31
N ILE A 219 14.07 -9.34 -8.99
CA ILE A 219 14.52 -8.24 -8.13
C ILE A 219 15.59 -8.79 -7.21
N SER A 220 16.84 -8.44 -7.48
CA SER A 220 17.94 -8.88 -6.63
C SER A 220 17.92 -8.20 -5.24
N ALA A 221 18.54 -8.83 -4.23
CA ALA A 221 18.73 -8.21 -2.91
C ALA A 221 19.47 -6.86 -3.01
N GLU A 222 20.43 -6.76 -3.93
CA GLU A 222 21.18 -5.52 -4.18
C GLU A 222 20.28 -4.43 -4.77
N GLU A 223 19.47 -4.77 -5.77
CA GLU A 223 18.51 -3.83 -6.39
C GLU A 223 17.47 -3.33 -5.42
N TYR A 224 16.90 -4.24 -4.62
CA TYR A 224 15.96 -3.89 -3.57
C TYR A 224 16.60 -2.96 -2.53
N SER A 225 17.81 -3.29 -2.07
CA SER A 225 18.58 -2.45 -1.14
C SER A 225 18.90 -1.09 -1.72
N GLN A 226 19.31 -1.01 -2.99
CA GLN A 226 19.57 0.26 -3.67
C GLN A 226 18.31 1.10 -3.84
N TRP A 227 17.16 0.47 -4.10
CA TRP A 227 15.87 1.14 -4.16
C TRP A 227 15.48 1.73 -2.79
N VAL A 228 15.60 0.97 -1.70
CA VAL A 228 15.35 1.49 -0.35
C VAL A 228 16.39 2.55 0.07
N ASN A 229 17.66 2.37 -0.25
CA ASN A 229 18.69 3.37 0.08
C ASN A 229 18.49 4.69 -0.66
N ARG A 230 17.96 4.67 -1.89
CA ARG A 230 17.53 5.89 -2.59
C ARG A 230 16.40 6.60 -1.84
N ALA A 231 15.43 5.84 -1.32
CA ALA A 231 14.39 6.39 -0.45
C ALA A 231 14.98 7.11 0.77
N ILE A 232 15.85 6.43 1.52
CA ILE A 232 16.48 6.98 2.73
C ILE A 232 17.30 8.23 2.40
N ALA A 233 18.17 8.15 1.40
CA ALA A 233 19.09 9.24 1.05
C ALA A 233 18.37 10.52 0.59
N SER A 234 17.18 10.38 0.01
CA SER A 234 16.41 11.50 -0.49
C SER A 234 15.71 12.32 0.61
N ASN A 235 15.60 11.79 1.84
CA ASN A 235 14.78 12.35 2.91
C ASN A 235 13.41 12.82 2.39
N SER A 236 12.83 12.05 1.48
CA SER A 236 11.64 12.46 0.74
C SER A 236 10.43 12.44 1.63
N TRP A 237 9.64 13.48 1.49
CA TRP A 237 8.32 13.60 2.08
C TRP A 237 7.29 13.07 1.10
N PRO A 238 6.15 12.55 1.59
CA PRO A 238 4.97 12.38 0.75
C PRO A 238 4.69 13.65 -0.06
N VAL A 239 4.37 13.52 -1.33
CA VAL A 239 3.98 14.63 -2.19
C VAL A 239 2.65 14.29 -2.82
N VAL A 240 1.65 15.13 -2.59
CA VAL A 240 0.31 14.99 -3.18
C VAL A 240 0.42 14.86 -4.69
N ALA A 241 -0.19 13.81 -5.23
CA ALA A 241 0.00 13.38 -6.60
C ALA A 241 -1.33 13.32 -7.34
N TYR A 242 -1.37 13.89 -8.54
CA TYR A 242 -2.41 13.74 -9.57
C TYR A 242 -3.85 14.17 -9.23
N SER A 243 -4.31 14.04 -7.98
CA SER A 243 -5.63 14.45 -7.51
C SER A 243 -5.55 15.16 -6.16
N GLY A 244 -6.40 16.17 -5.99
CA GLY A 244 -6.58 16.87 -4.73
C GLY A 244 -7.91 16.52 -4.05
N GLY A 245 -8.54 15.39 -4.36
CA GLY A 245 -9.85 15.03 -3.77
C GLY A 245 -11.06 15.58 -4.52
N SER A 246 -10.86 16.27 -5.65
CA SER A 246 -11.99 16.78 -6.43
C SER A 246 -12.67 15.61 -7.14
N ASP A 247 -13.98 15.56 -7.02
CA ASP A 247 -14.91 14.50 -7.45
C ASP A 247 -14.65 13.14 -6.78
N GLU A 248 -14.00 13.13 -5.61
CA GLU A 248 -13.69 11.93 -4.83
C GLU A 248 -14.51 11.89 -3.52
N PHE A 249 -15.09 10.72 -3.23
CA PHE A 249 -15.90 10.46 -2.03
C PHE A 249 -15.28 9.31 -1.23
N ASP A 250 -14.35 9.63 -0.35
CA ASP A 250 -13.55 8.63 0.34
C ASP A 250 -14.16 8.24 1.70
N THR A 251 -13.89 7.02 2.15
CA THR A 251 -14.16 6.59 3.52
C THR A 251 -12.84 6.23 4.20
N LEU A 252 -12.46 7.00 5.22
CA LEU A 252 -11.23 6.84 5.98
C LEU A 252 -11.58 6.27 7.35
N ILE A 253 -11.18 5.03 7.61
CA ILE A 253 -11.55 4.29 8.82
C ILE A 253 -10.30 4.14 9.68
N GLY A 254 -10.31 4.81 10.83
CA GLY A 254 -9.31 4.66 11.88
C GLY A 254 -9.38 3.28 12.55
N SER A 255 -8.31 2.93 13.26
CA SER A 255 -8.19 1.70 14.04
C SER A 255 -7.58 2.01 15.40
N GLU A 256 -7.34 1.02 16.25
CA GLU A 256 -6.79 1.27 17.59
C GLU A 256 -5.46 2.07 17.55
N GLY A 257 -5.20 2.87 18.58
CA GLY A 257 -4.04 3.75 18.61
C GLY A 257 -4.20 4.99 17.72
N LYS A 258 -3.18 5.84 17.67
CA LYS A 258 -3.31 7.17 17.08
C LYS A 258 -3.45 7.15 15.55
N ASP A 259 -4.56 7.68 15.04
CA ASP A 259 -4.80 7.96 13.62
C ASP A 259 -4.71 9.46 13.30
N ILE A 260 -4.01 9.81 12.22
CA ILE A 260 -3.86 11.18 11.74
C ILE A 260 -4.51 11.28 10.36
N PHE A 261 -5.71 11.84 10.29
CA PHE A 261 -6.44 12.08 9.04
C PHE A 261 -5.98 13.39 8.40
N VAL A 262 -5.49 13.34 7.17
CA VAL A 262 -4.87 14.48 6.48
C VAL A 262 -5.77 15.01 5.36
N PHE A 263 -6.09 16.31 5.44
CA PHE A 263 -6.99 17.03 4.53
C PHE A 263 -6.31 18.23 3.85
N GLY A 264 -4.99 18.22 3.83
CA GLY A 264 -4.22 19.13 3.00
C GLY A 264 -2.73 18.97 3.24
N ASP A 265 -1.94 19.37 2.26
CA ASP A 265 -0.48 19.32 2.34
C ASP A 265 0.15 20.46 1.53
N THR A 266 1.46 20.60 1.67
CA THR A 266 2.28 21.48 0.85
C THR A 266 2.59 20.84 -0.49
N LEU A 267 2.47 21.63 -1.55
CA LEU A 267 2.93 21.23 -2.88
C LEU A 267 4.41 21.60 -3.01
N ILE A 268 5.23 20.60 -3.30
CA ILE A 268 6.66 20.79 -3.60
C ILE A 268 6.98 20.30 -5.01
N SER A 269 7.89 20.99 -5.70
CA SER A 269 8.42 20.51 -6.97
C SER A 269 9.31 19.29 -6.78
N ARG A 270 9.56 18.52 -7.84
CA ARG A 270 10.54 17.41 -7.85
C ARG A 270 11.96 17.82 -7.41
N ARG A 271 12.29 19.11 -7.36
CA ARG A 271 13.56 19.64 -6.84
C ARG A 271 13.47 20.15 -5.39
N GLY A 272 12.38 19.87 -4.68
CA GLY A 272 12.14 20.28 -3.30
C GLY A 272 11.69 21.73 -3.10
N PHE A 273 11.46 22.50 -4.17
CA PHE A 273 10.97 23.88 -4.03
C PHE A 273 9.47 23.92 -3.75
N PHE A 274 9.08 24.66 -2.72
CA PHE A 274 7.68 24.98 -2.42
C PHE A 274 6.96 25.60 -3.63
N ARG A 275 5.73 25.13 -3.88
CA ARG A 275 4.86 25.54 -4.99
C ARG A 275 3.51 26.08 -4.52
N GLY A 276 3.12 25.80 -3.29
CA GLY A 276 1.85 26.24 -2.72
C GLY A 276 1.35 25.22 -1.71
N VAL A 277 0.07 25.31 -1.41
CA VAL A 277 -0.65 24.31 -0.61
C VAL A 277 -1.81 23.75 -1.40
N GLN A 278 -2.17 22.53 -1.06
CA GLN A 278 -3.33 21.83 -1.59
C GLN A 278 -4.17 21.41 -0.40
N THR A 279 -5.29 22.10 -0.20
CA THR A 279 -6.39 21.56 0.62
C THR A 279 -7.09 20.47 -0.18
N PHE A 280 -7.43 19.36 0.46
CA PHE A 280 -8.08 18.23 -0.19
C PHE A 280 -9.60 18.40 -0.23
N TYR A 281 -10.25 17.74 -1.20
CA TYR A 281 -11.70 17.71 -1.38
C TYR A 281 -12.34 19.08 -1.60
N LYS A 282 -11.58 20.08 -2.08
CA LYS A 282 -12.17 21.36 -2.47
C LYS A 282 -12.95 21.21 -3.78
N GLY A 283 -14.21 21.63 -3.78
CA GLY A 283 -15.13 21.50 -4.90
C GLY A 283 -16.22 20.45 -4.63
N GLU A 284 -16.63 19.71 -5.65
CA GLU A 284 -17.46 18.52 -5.47
C GLU A 284 -16.55 17.40 -4.95
N GLY A 285 -16.85 16.77 -3.82
CA GLY A 285 -16.01 15.74 -3.17
C GLY A 285 -16.00 15.90 -1.65
N GLU A 286 -15.75 14.83 -0.90
CA GLU A 286 -15.67 14.83 0.58
C GLU A 286 -15.09 13.50 1.09
N ALA A 287 -14.52 13.47 2.30
CA ALA A 287 -14.21 12.21 2.97
C ALA A 287 -15.10 11.97 4.21
N LEU A 288 -15.65 10.76 4.32
CA LEU A 288 -16.24 10.25 5.56
C LEU A 288 -15.13 9.69 6.45
N ILE A 289 -15.02 10.18 7.68
CA ILE A 289 -14.14 9.65 8.71
C ILE A 289 -14.96 8.76 9.64
N GLN A 290 -14.49 7.52 9.83
CA GLN A 290 -15.03 6.57 10.79
C GLN A 290 -13.95 6.17 11.80
N GLY A 291 -14.36 5.80 13.01
CA GLY A 291 -13.44 5.27 14.03
C GLY A 291 -12.55 6.31 14.72
N PHE A 292 -12.82 7.61 14.56
CA PHE A 292 -12.05 8.66 15.23
C PHE A 292 -12.25 8.64 16.75
N ASN A 293 -11.15 8.61 17.51
CA ASN A 293 -11.14 8.55 18.96
C ASN A 293 -10.12 9.53 19.57
N GLN A 294 -10.61 10.64 20.15
CA GLN A 294 -9.77 11.61 20.88
C GLN A 294 -8.98 10.98 22.04
N ALA A 295 -9.49 9.91 22.65
CA ALA A 295 -8.82 9.25 23.77
C ALA A 295 -7.58 8.45 23.32
N ASP A 296 -7.56 7.97 22.08
CA ASP A 296 -6.42 7.28 21.47
C ASP A 296 -5.40 8.27 20.88
N GLY A 297 -5.74 9.57 20.88
CA GLY A 297 -4.88 10.66 20.44
C GLY A 297 -5.05 11.02 18.97
N ASP A 298 -6.18 10.61 18.36
CA ASP A 298 -6.47 10.86 16.96
C ASP A 298 -6.49 12.34 16.60
N GLN A 299 -6.11 12.61 15.36
CA GLN A 299 -5.88 13.95 14.85
C GLN A 299 -6.51 14.14 13.49
N ILE A 300 -7.05 15.34 13.28
CA ILE A 300 -7.38 15.82 11.94
C ILE A 300 -6.41 16.96 11.61
N THR A 301 -5.71 16.83 10.49
CA THR A 301 -4.80 17.87 9.99
C THR A 301 -5.38 18.50 8.74
N ILE A 302 -5.49 19.83 8.71
CA ILE A 302 -5.83 20.59 7.51
C ILE A 302 -4.67 21.53 7.16
N VAL A 303 -4.49 21.78 5.86
CA VAL A 303 -3.58 22.82 5.37
C VAL A 303 -4.34 23.71 4.41
N ILE A 304 -4.34 25.01 4.68
CA ILE A 304 -5.08 26.02 3.92
C ILE A 304 -4.20 27.23 3.61
N ASN A 305 -4.62 28.04 2.63
CA ASN A 305 -4.03 29.34 2.37
C ASN A 305 -4.41 30.32 3.50
N PRO A 306 -3.57 31.32 3.84
CA PRO A 306 -3.85 32.25 4.94
C PRO A 306 -5.07 33.16 4.73
N THR A 307 -5.60 33.20 3.51
CA THR A 307 -6.82 33.94 3.16
C THR A 307 -8.08 33.09 3.28
N GLU A 308 -7.93 31.78 3.40
CA GLU A 308 -9.04 30.85 3.51
C GLU A 308 -9.49 30.71 4.97
N THR A 309 -10.74 30.35 5.13
CA THR A 309 -11.40 30.12 6.40
C THR A 309 -11.85 28.67 6.49
N TYR A 310 -11.88 28.13 7.71
CA TYR A 310 -12.42 26.82 7.98
C TYR A 310 -13.53 26.90 9.04
N SER A 311 -14.42 25.91 9.05
CA SER A 311 -15.43 25.73 10.08
C SER A 311 -15.55 24.27 10.46
N ILE A 312 -15.76 24.03 11.76
CA ILE A 312 -16.00 22.70 12.33
C ILE A 312 -17.32 22.82 13.09
N LEU A 313 -18.39 22.23 12.56
CA LEU A 313 -19.74 22.40 13.11
C LEU A 313 -20.51 21.07 13.10
N PRO A 314 -21.32 20.79 14.14
CA PRO A 314 -22.16 19.61 14.15
C PRO A 314 -23.26 19.71 13.09
N SER A 315 -23.58 18.58 12.47
CA SER A 315 -24.68 18.42 11.52
C SER A 315 -25.38 17.08 11.77
N GLY A 316 -26.52 17.12 12.46
CA GLY A 316 -27.16 15.90 12.95
C GLY A 316 -26.31 15.25 14.03
N ASP A 317 -25.98 13.96 13.85
CA ASP A 317 -25.13 13.18 14.77
C ASP A 317 -23.63 13.28 14.41
N ASP A 318 -23.29 13.92 13.29
CA ASP A 318 -21.94 14.01 12.74
C ASP A 318 -21.30 15.38 12.97
N LEU A 319 -19.98 15.46 12.82
CA LEU A 319 -19.23 16.72 12.81
C LEU A 319 -18.69 17.01 11.41
N VAL A 320 -19.00 18.17 10.86
CA VAL A 320 -18.60 18.56 9.50
C VAL A 320 -17.44 19.53 9.56
N LEU A 321 -16.38 19.20 8.82
CA LEU A 321 -15.27 20.10 8.51
C LEU A 321 -15.46 20.69 7.12
N ALA A 322 -15.44 22.01 7.03
CA ALA A 322 -15.51 22.72 5.76
C ALA A 322 -14.42 23.78 5.64
N VAL A 323 -13.95 24.02 4.41
CA VAL A 323 -13.00 25.08 4.05
C VAL A 323 -13.61 25.94 2.95
N GLU A 324 -13.67 27.25 3.15
CA GLU A 324 -14.36 28.20 2.25
C GLU A 324 -15.85 27.85 1.96
N GLY A 325 -16.47 27.07 2.83
CA GLY A 325 -17.85 26.60 2.69
C GLY A 325 -18.01 25.27 1.96
N ASP A 326 -16.93 24.73 1.39
CA ASP A 326 -16.91 23.38 0.81
C ASP A 326 -16.70 22.36 1.94
N THR A 327 -17.58 21.36 2.05
CA THR A 327 -17.38 20.23 2.97
C THR A 327 -16.20 19.41 2.50
N ILE A 328 -15.19 19.25 3.34
CA ILE A 328 -14.00 18.44 3.00
C ILE A 328 -13.98 17.13 3.79
N ALA A 329 -14.63 17.09 4.96
CA ALA A 329 -14.74 15.90 5.76
C ALA A 329 -16.02 15.86 6.59
N ILE A 330 -16.56 14.65 6.78
CA ILE A 330 -17.65 14.34 7.69
C ILE A 330 -17.13 13.32 8.69
N LEU A 331 -17.21 13.64 9.99
CA LEU A 331 -16.84 12.76 11.08
C LEU A 331 -18.08 12.04 11.62
N GLU A 332 -18.17 10.75 11.36
CA GLU A 332 -19.30 9.91 11.77
C GLU A 332 -19.43 9.88 13.30
N GLY A 333 -20.61 10.24 13.82
CA GLY A 333 -20.88 10.24 15.26
C GLY A 333 -20.12 11.30 16.06
N GLY A 334 -19.56 12.31 15.39
CA GLY A 334 -18.68 13.31 15.99
C GLY A 334 -19.38 14.54 16.61
N ALA A 335 -20.71 14.65 16.57
CA ALA A 335 -21.40 15.91 16.90
C ALA A 335 -21.13 16.46 18.31
N ASP A 336 -20.86 15.59 19.27
CA ASP A 336 -20.55 15.97 20.66
C ASP A 336 -19.06 16.27 20.90
N LEU A 337 -18.19 16.04 19.91
CA LEU A 337 -16.77 16.31 20.02
C LEU A 337 -16.48 17.81 19.91
N THR A 338 -15.55 18.29 20.73
CA THR A 338 -14.99 19.63 20.60
C THR A 338 -13.55 19.52 20.15
N LEU A 339 -13.33 19.72 18.85
CA LEU A 339 -12.01 19.71 18.25
C LEU A 339 -11.31 21.06 18.45
N THR A 340 -10.11 21.03 19.01
CA THR A 340 -9.33 22.25 19.25
C THR A 340 -8.04 22.26 18.44
N ALA A 341 -7.75 23.38 17.79
CA ALA A 341 -6.49 23.55 17.09
C ALA A 341 -5.34 23.64 18.12
N THR A 342 -4.49 22.61 18.15
CA THR A 342 -3.37 22.50 19.10
C THR A 342 -2.02 22.80 18.47
N ASN A 343 -1.92 22.65 17.15
CA ASN A 343 -0.74 23.07 16.39
C ASN A 343 -1.20 23.98 15.27
N VAL A 344 -0.73 25.23 15.30
CA VAL A 344 -0.95 26.22 14.24
C VAL A 344 0.43 26.54 13.68
N PHE A 345 0.73 25.98 12.51
CA PHE A 345 1.96 26.32 11.81
C PHE A 345 1.66 27.41 10.79
N GLU A 346 2.21 28.60 11.03
CA GLU A 346 2.20 29.67 10.03
C GLU A 346 3.60 29.79 9.43
N SER A 347 3.72 29.60 8.11
CA SER A 347 4.95 29.94 7.40
C SER A 347 4.89 31.37 6.88
N PRO A 348 5.58 32.34 7.49
CA PRO A 348 5.66 33.69 6.94
C PRO A 348 6.47 33.76 5.63
N VAL A 349 7.26 32.72 5.33
CA VAL A 349 8.09 32.64 4.11
C VAL A 349 7.33 32.00 2.95
N PHE A 350 6.49 31.01 3.24
CA PHE A 350 5.77 30.22 2.23
C PHE A 350 4.25 30.51 2.22
N SER A 351 3.78 31.40 3.09
CA SER A 351 2.39 31.89 3.18
C SER A 351 1.36 30.78 3.20
N TYR A 352 1.41 29.92 4.22
CA TYR A 352 0.37 28.92 4.49
C TYR A 352 0.12 28.70 5.98
N GLN A 353 -1.03 28.14 6.30
CA GLN A 353 -1.44 27.76 7.65
C GLN A 353 -1.77 26.26 7.71
N GLY A 354 -1.12 25.54 8.62
CA GLY A 354 -1.47 24.16 8.97
C GLY A 354 -2.12 24.12 10.35
N PHE A 355 -3.21 23.38 10.49
CA PHE A 355 -3.91 23.19 11.76
C PHE A 355 -4.00 21.70 12.07
N THR A 356 -3.61 21.32 13.29
CA THR A 356 -3.87 19.99 13.84
C THR A 356 -4.93 20.09 14.93
N PHE A 357 -6.03 19.40 14.73
CA PHE A 357 -7.12 19.29 15.68
C PHE A 357 -7.02 17.98 16.44
N VAL A 358 -7.18 18.06 17.76
CA VAL A 358 -7.32 16.92 18.69
C VAL A 358 -8.62 16.99 19.43
#